data_AF-A0AB73SYL5-F1
#
_entry.id   AF-A0AB73SYL5-F1
#
_cell.length_a   1.000
_cell.length_b   1.000
_cell.length_c   1.000
_cell.angle_alpha   90.00
_cell.angle_beta   90.00
_cell.angle_gamma   90.00
#
_symmetry.space_group_name_H-M   'P 1'
#
loop_
_entity.id
_entity.type
_entity.pdbx_description
1 polymer ?
#
loop_
_entity_poly.entity_id
_entity_poly.type
_entity_poly.pdbx_seq_one_letter_code
_entity_poly.pdbx_strand_id
1 'polypeptide(L)'
;MCRIEEGCEKYLLGYLNSCVADVILDALNPTMHFQPGDISRLPWRVKADRKKEISMYVQQNIDESHKDWDSFETSWDFPHHPLLRKISTIAEAFDQWQAECDNRFNQLKVNEEELNRIFIDIYGLQDELTPEVEDKAVTVRKADLDRDIRSFISYAVGCMFGRYSLDMDGLAYAGGEWDAGKYASFAADKDNIIPICDDEYFEDDIVGLFVEFVKTVYGADTLDENLKFIADALGGKGQPKDVIRNYFLSDFYADHCKIYQKRPIYWLFDSGKKNGFKALIYMHRYQQDTIARIRTD
;
A
#
# COMPACT_ATOMS: atom_id res chain seq x y z
N MET A 1 -25.11 19.40 27.23
CA MET A 1 -24.06 19.67 26.23
C MET A 1 -22.77 19.11 26.82
N CYS A 2 -22.36 17.91 26.43
CA CYS A 2 -21.13 17.31 26.95
C CYS A 2 -19.97 18.04 26.27
N ARG A 3 -19.43 19.07 26.92
CA ARG A 3 -18.24 19.76 26.42
C ARG A 3 -17.07 18.89 26.82
N ILE A 4 -16.45 18.22 25.83
CA ILE A 4 -15.20 17.50 26.05
C ILE A 4 -14.19 18.56 26.51
N GLU A 5 -13.60 18.35 27.69
CA GLU A 5 -12.52 19.20 28.18
C GLU A 5 -11.33 19.10 27.22
N GLU A 6 -10.68 20.24 26.96
CA GLU A 6 -9.52 20.35 26.07
C GLU A 6 -8.42 19.36 26.52
N GLY A 7 -7.89 18.56 25.59
CA GLY A 7 -6.89 17.53 25.90
C GLY A 7 -7.46 16.18 26.35
N CYS A 8 -8.75 15.90 26.13
CA CYS A 8 -9.38 14.58 26.33
C CYS A 8 -9.66 13.84 25.02
N GLU A 9 -9.19 14.32 23.87
CA GLU A 9 -9.53 13.77 22.55
C GLU A 9 -9.10 12.31 22.42
N LYS A 10 -7.86 11.98 22.83
CA LYS A 10 -7.35 10.61 22.78
C LYS A 10 -8.09 9.67 23.73
N TYR A 11 -8.50 10.16 24.90
CA TYR A 11 -9.30 9.36 25.82
C TYR A 11 -10.65 9.02 25.18
N LEU A 12 -11.29 10.01 24.53
CA LEU A 12 -12.54 9.80 23.84
C LEU A 12 -12.39 8.83 22.67
N LEU A 13 -11.33 8.98 21.87
CA LEU A 13 -11.02 8.03 20.79
C LEU A 13 -10.85 6.61 21.33
N GLY A 14 -10.11 6.43 22.42
CA GLY A 14 -9.96 5.12 23.06
C GLY A 14 -11.30 4.57 23.54
N TYR A 15 -12.16 5.40 24.12
CA TYR A 15 -13.49 4.96 24.57
C TYR A 15 -14.37 4.53 23.40
N LEU A 16 -14.50 5.38 22.37
CA LEU A 16 -15.37 5.13 21.22
C LEU A 16 -14.96 3.93 20.38
N ASN A 17 -13.69 3.51 20.43
CA ASN A 17 -13.19 2.31 19.75
C ASN A 17 -13.08 1.09 20.69
N SER A 18 -13.59 1.17 21.92
CA SER A 18 -13.61 0.03 22.85
C SER A 18 -14.87 -0.82 22.69
N CYS A 19 -14.79 -2.10 23.04
CA CYS A 19 -15.94 -3.03 23.04
C CYS A 19 -17.08 -2.54 23.96
N VAL A 20 -16.77 -1.75 25.00
CA VAL A 20 -17.77 -1.15 25.89
C VAL A 20 -18.63 -0.13 25.15
N ALA A 21 -18.02 0.75 24.35
CA ALA A 21 -18.79 1.73 23.58
C ALA A 21 -19.63 1.04 22.50
N ASP A 22 -19.08 0.03 21.84
CA ASP A 22 -19.77 -0.76 20.81
C ASP A 22 -21.06 -1.39 21.35
N VAL A 23 -20.97 -2.11 22.47
CA VAL A 23 -22.13 -2.75 23.12
C VAL A 23 -23.18 -1.73 23.58
N ILE A 24 -22.75 -0.58 24.10
CA ILE A 24 -23.68 0.48 24.51
C ILE A 24 -24.35 1.11 23.28
N LEU A 25 -23.61 1.32 22.19
CA LEU A 25 -24.13 1.85 20.93
C LEU A 25 -25.17 0.91 20.34
N ASP A 26 -24.90 -0.40 20.29
CA ASP A 26 -25.85 -1.40 19.81
C ASP A 26 -27.14 -1.43 20.64
N ALA A 27 -27.05 -1.25 21.96
CA ALA A 27 -28.22 -1.15 22.83
C ALA A 27 -29.02 0.14 22.63
N LEU A 28 -28.36 1.26 22.31
CA LEU A 28 -29.01 2.56 22.09
C LEU A 28 -29.61 2.71 20.69
N ASN A 29 -28.92 2.20 19.69
CA ASN A 29 -29.29 2.26 18.28
C ASN A 29 -28.77 0.98 17.58
N PRO A 30 -29.63 -0.04 17.40
CA PRO A 30 -29.22 -1.31 16.77
C PRO A 30 -29.02 -1.19 15.24
N THR A 31 -29.05 0.03 14.69
CA THR A 31 -28.76 0.28 13.27
C THR A 31 -27.36 0.84 13.13
N MET A 32 -26.63 0.48 12.07
CA MET A 32 -25.26 0.99 11.83
C MET A 32 -25.20 2.49 11.51
N HIS A 33 -26.32 3.22 11.60
CA HIS A 33 -26.36 4.65 11.37
C HIS A 33 -26.34 5.41 12.69
N PHE A 34 -25.15 5.72 13.20
CA PHE A 34 -24.98 6.57 14.38
C PHE A 34 -25.13 8.06 14.04
N GLN A 35 -25.92 8.78 14.82
CA GLN A 35 -26.02 10.24 14.76
C GLN A 35 -25.19 10.89 15.88
N PRO A 36 -24.76 12.16 15.76
CA PRO A 36 -24.09 12.86 16.87
C PRO A 36 -24.88 12.84 18.18
N GLY A 37 -26.22 12.82 18.08
CA GLY A 37 -27.11 12.65 19.22
C GLY A 37 -26.93 11.30 19.93
N ASP A 38 -26.70 10.21 19.20
CA ASP A 38 -26.48 8.87 19.77
C ASP A 38 -25.16 8.81 20.53
N ILE A 39 -24.09 9.33 19.93
CA ILE A 39 -22.77 9.44 20.58
C ILE A 39 -22.85 10.29 21.86
N SER A 40 -23.63 11.37 21.84
CA SER A 40 -23.80 12.25 23.01
C SER A 40 -24.52 11.60 24.20
N ARG A 41 -25.23 10.49 23.97
CA ARG A 41 -25.95 9.73 24.99
C ARG A 41 -25.08 8.66 25.65
N LEU A 42 -23.89 8.41 25.11
CA LEU A 42 -22.96 7.45 25.70
C LEU A 42 -22.55 7.89 27.12
N PRO A 43 -22.60 6.99 28.11
CA PRO A 43 -22.15 7.32 29.45
C PRO A 43 -20.66 7.65 29.44
N TRP A 44 -20.30 8.86 29.82
CA TRP A 44 -18.92 9.33 29.81
C TRP A 44 -18.30 9.26 31.22
N ARG A 45 -17.40 8.29 31.44
CA ARG A 45 -16.66 8.13 32.70
C ARG A 45 -15.17 8.37 32.48
N VAL A 46 -14.65 9.46 33.05
CA VAL A 46 -13.22 9.80 32.97
C VAL A 46 -12.51 9.45 34.27
N LYS A 47 -11.44 8.65 34.16
CA LYS A 47 -10.50 8.35 35.25
C LYS A 47 -9.19 9.09 34.98
N ALA A 48 -8.94 10.14 35.76
CA ALA A 48 -7.79 11.03 35.54
C ALA A 48 -6.44 10.30 35.66
N ASP A 49 -6.37 9.29 36.53
CA ASP A 49 -5.21 8.42 36.75
C ASP A 49 -4.90 7.51 35.55
N ARG A 50 -5.92 7.08 34.79
CA ARG A 50 -5.77 6.25 33.58
C ARG A 50 -5.59 7.05 32.30
N LYS A 51 -5.81 8.37 32.34
CA LYS A 51 -5.81 9.24 31.14
C LYS A 51 -4.50 9.16 30.34
N LYS A 52 -3.36 9.14 31.04
CA LYS A 52 -2.03 9.09 30.39
C LYS A 52 -1.78 7.75 29.69
N GLU A 53 -2.15 6.65 30.33
CA GLU A 53 -2.02 5.29 29.82
C GLU A 53 -2.89 5.09 28.57
N ILE A 54 -4.18 5.45 28.62
CA ILE A 54 -5.09 5.39 27.46
C ILE A 54 -4.55 6.25 26.30
N SER A 55 -4.12 7.48 26.60
CA SER A 55 -3.59 8.38 25.56
C SER A 55 -2.33 7.85 24.89
N MET A 56 -1.53 7.06 25.61
CA MET A 56 -0.34 6.41 25.06
C MET A 56 -0.74 5.30 24.08
N TYR A 57 -1.61 4.37 24.48
CA TYR A 57 -2.07 3.29 23.59
C TYR A 57 -2.78 3.82 22.35
N VAL A 58 -3.64 4.84 22.51
CA VAL A 58 -4.32 5.48 21.37
C VAL A 58 -3.34 6.14 20.43
N GLN A 59 -2.31 6.82 20.95
CA GLN A 59 -1.28 7.41 20.08
C GLN A 59 -0.49 6.34 19.34
N GLN A 60 -0.11 5.25 20.01
CA GLN A 60 0.59 4.14 19.37
C GLN A 60 -0.24 3.53 18.25
N ASN A 61 -1.54 3.32 18.45
CA ASN A 61 -2.41 2.80 17.40
C ASN A 61 -2.51 3.75 16.21
N ILE A 62 -2.65 5.05 16.45
CA ILE A 62 -2.63 6.08 15.41
C ILE A 62 -1.31 6.00 14.61
N ASP A 63 -0.17 5.95 15.30
CA ASP A 63 1.15 5.89 14.67
C ASP A 63 1.32 4.62 13.83
N GLU A 64 0.90 3.47 14.33
CA GLU A 64 0.96 2.19 13.59
C GLU A 64 0.02 2.20 12.38
N SER A 65 -1.20 2.72 12.49
CA SER A 65 -2.12 2.87 11.36
C SER A 65 -1.60 3.84 10.29
N HIS A 66 -0.92 4.93 10.70
CA HIS A 66 -0.28 5.84 9.75
C HIS A 66 0.86 5.17 8.98
N LYS A 67 1.74 4.44 9.67
CA LYS A 67 2.82 3.68 9.02
C LYS A 67 2.28 2.64 8.03
N ASP A 68 1.18 1.97 8.37
CA ASP A 68 0.50 1.04 7.47
C ASP A 68 0.02 1.77 6.21
N TRP A 69 -0.73 2.85 6.39
CA TRP A 69 -1.27 3.64 5.28
C TRP A 69 -0.17 4.16 4.34
N ASP A 70 0.90 4.73 4.90
CA ASP A 70 2.00 5.33 4.14
C ASP A 70 2.92 4.30 3.45
N SER A 71 2.72 3.00 3.72
CA SER A 71 3.43 1.93 3.02
C SER A 71 2.88 1.62 1.63
N PHE A 72 1.74 2.22 1.22
CA PHE A 72 1.06 1.91 -0.04
C PHE A 72 0.98 3.12 -0.97
N GLU A 73 1.10 2.88 -2.29
CA GLU A 73 1.07 3.92 -3.34
C GLU A 73 -0.20 4.82 -3.35
N THR A 74 -1.26 4.42 -2.67
CA THR A 74 -2.49 5.21 -2.53
C THR A 74 -2.39 6.29 -1.44
N SER A 75 -1.38 6.25 -0.58
CA SER A 75 -1.11 7.32 0.38
C SER A 75 -0.51 8.54 -0.31
N TRP A 76 -0.87 9.71 0.21
CA TRP A 76 -0.30 10.99 -0.18
C TRP A 76 1.17 11.12 0.26
N ASP A 77 1.52 10.47 1.37
CA ASP A 77 2.83 10.52 2.00
C ASP A 77 3.65 9.26 1.73
N PHE A 78 3.27 8.48 0.69
CA PHE A 78 3.98 7.27 0.28
C PHE A 78 5.44 7.59 -0.11
N PRO A 79 6.45 7.08 0.64
CA PRO A 79 7.85 7.40 0.38
C PRO A 79 8.40 6.53 -0.77
N HIS A 80 8.41 5.21 -0.59
CA HIS A 80 8.89 4.24 -1.58
C HIS A 80 8.34 2.85 -1.25
N HIS A 81 8.50 1.89 -2.15
CA HIS A 81 7.96 0.55 -1.96
C HIS A 81 8.66 -0.19 -0.79
N PRO A 82 7.93 -0.85 0.14
CA PRO A 82 8.52 -1.50 1.33
C PRO A 82 9.55 -2.61 1.07
N LEU A 83 9.55 -3.16 -0.16
CA LEU A 83 10.54 -4.16 -0.60
C LEU A 83 11.85 -3.52 -1.09
N LEU A 84 11.94 -2.20 -1.27
CA LEU A 84 13.20 -1.53 -1.55
C LEU A 84 14.05 -1.45 -0.28
N ARG A 85 14.87 -2.48 -0.08
CA ARG A 85 15.75 -2.62 1.08
C ARG A 85 17.20 -2.80 0.63
N LYS A 86 18.15 -2.40 1.48
CA LYS A 86 19.60 -2.53 1.21
C LYS A 86 20.09 -3.96 1.47
N ILE A 87 19.54 -4.90 0.73
CA ILE A 87 19.81 -6.34 0.80
C ILE A 87 19.83 -6.90 -0.62
N SER A 88 20.37 -8.11 -0.79
CA SER A 88 20.62 -8.66 -2.12
C SER A 88 19.43 -9.44 -2.71
N THR A 89 18.44 -9.83 -1.91
CA THR A 89 17.30 -10.61 -2.42
C THR A 89 15.95 -10.04 -2.04
N ILE A 90 15.00 -10.12 -2.98
CA ILE A 90 13.61 -9.73 -2.74
C ILE A 90 12.89 -10.67 -1.76
N ALA A 91 13.32 -11.93 -1.70
CA ALA A 91 12.81 -12.89 -0.72
C ALA A 91 13.10 -12.43 0.71
N GLU A 92 14.34 -12.04 1.00
CA GLU A 92 14.71 -11.47 2.29
C GLU A 92 13.99 -10.13 2.54
N ALA A 93 13.78 -9.32 1.50
CA ALA A 93 13.01 -8.08 1.61
C ALA A 93 11.57 -8.33 2.04
N PHE A 94 10.96 -9.38 1.47
CA PHE A 94 9.62 -9.81 1.80
C PHE A 94 9.54 -10.38 3.21
N ASP A 95 10.51 -11.19 3.65
CA ASP A 95 10.55 -11.73 5.02
C ASP A 95 10.64 -10.61 6.06
N GLN A 96 11.47 -9.59 5.81
CA GLN A 96 11.55 -8.42 6.69
C GLN A 96 10.25 -7.61 6.69
N TRP A 97 9.62 -7.43 5.53
CA TRP A 97 8.33 -6.76 5.42
C TRP A 97 7.21 -7.52 6.13
N GLN A 98 7.20 -8.85 6.02
CA GLN A 98 6.26 -9.71 6.73
C GLN A 98 6.43 -9.59 8.24
N ALA A 99 7.66 -9.65 8.74
CA ALA A 99 7.93 -9.47 10.16
C ALA A 99 7.50 -8.09 10.67
N GLU A 100 7.68 -7.03 9.87
CA GLU A 100 7.23 -5.67 10.21
C GLU A 100 5.70 -5.57 10.28
N CYS A 101 5.00 -6.10 9.27
CA CYS A 101 3.53 -6.15 9.23
C CYS A 101 2.96 -6.94 10.41
N ASP A 102 3.54 -8.11 10.72
CA ASP A 102 3.09 -8.96 11.82
C ASP A 102 3.34 -8.30 13.17
N ASN A 103 4.49 -7.63 13.35
CA ASN A 103 4.77 -6.87 14.56
C ASN A 103 3.75 -5.72 14.73
N ARG A 104 3.48 -4.97 13.67
CA ARG A 104 2.47 -3.89 13.66
C ARG A 104 1.08 -4.42 14.02
N PHE A 105 0.67 -5.52 13.38
CA PHE A 105 -0.61 -6.18 13.61
C PHE A 105 -0.75 -6.62 15.08
N ASN A 106 0.26 -7.31 15.61
CA ASN A 106 0.24 -7.79 16.98
C ASN A 106 0.26 -6.64 17.99
N GLN A 107 1.05 -5.59 17.73
CA GLN A 107 1.10 -4.42 18.60
C GLN A 107 -0.26 -3.69 18.67
N LEU A 108 -0.90 -3.49 17.51
CA LEU A 108 -2.21 -2.83 17.44
C LEU A 108 -3.27 -3.67 18.17
N LYS A 109 -3.27 -4.98 17.95
CA LYS A 109 -4.14 -5.93 18.65
C LYS A 109 -3.96 -5.86 20.17
N VAL A 110 -2.73 -5.98 20.66
CA VAL A 110 -2.43 -5.92 22.11
C VAL A 110 -2.89 -4.58 22.70
N ASN A 111 -2.67 -3.48 21.99
CA ASN A 111 -3.12 -2.16 22.46
C ASN A 111 -4.64 -2.06 22.53
N GLU A 112 -5.37 -2.59 21.54
CA GLU A 112 -6.83 -2.61 21.55
C GLU A 112 -7.37 -3.50 22.69
N GLU A 113 -6.76 -4.66 22.94
CA GLU A 113 -7.12 -5.54 24.06
C GLU A 113 -6.87 -4.88 25.42
N GLU A 114 -5.75 -4.15 25.59
CA GLU A 114 -5.48 -3.39 26.82
C GLU A 114 -6.45 -2.21 26.99
N LEU A 115 -6.79 -1.50 25.90
CA LEU A 115 -7.81 -0.46 25.93
C LEU A 115 -9.17 -1.04 26.35
N ASN A 116 -9.59 -2.17 25.77
CA ASN A 116 -10.81 -2.86 26.14
C ASN A 116 -10.78 -3.24 27.62
N ARG A 117 -9.68 -3.84 28.12
CA ARG A 117 -9.53 -4.19 29.54
C ARG A 117 -9.70 -2.97 30.45
N ILE A 118 -9.06 -1.86 30.12
CA ILE A 118 -9.16 -0.60 30.90
C ILE A 118 -10.60 -0.10 30.92
N PHE A 119 -11.30 -0.07 29.78
CA PHE A 119 -12.69 0.41 29.74
C PHE A 119 -13.67 -0.55 30.39
N ILE A 120 -13.49 -1.87 30.26
CA ILE A 120 -14.30 -2.86 30.99
C ILE A 120 -14.18 -2.62 32.51
N ASP A 121 -12.98 -2.34 33.01
CA ASP A 121 -12.75 -2.05 34.43
C ASP A 121 -13.40 -0.74 34.90
N ILE A 122 -13.26 0.34 34.10
CA ILE A 122 -13.86 1.65 34.40
C ILE A 122 -15.40 1.57 34.51
N TYR A 123 -16.02 0.69 33.71
CA TYR A 123 -17.47 0.54 33.65
C TYR A 123 -18.00 -0.57 34.56
N GLY A 124 -17.15 -1.50 35.01
CA GLY A 124 -17.51 -2.60 35.90
C GLY A 124 -18.23 -3.73 35.17
N LEU A 125 -17.79 -4.08 33.96
CA LEU A 125 -18.43 -5.03 33.05
C LEU A 125 -17.64 -6.35 32.87
N GLN A 126 -16.79 -6.70 33.84
CA GLN A 126 -15.89 -7.86 33.75
C GLN A 126 -16.61 -9.20 33.59
N ASP A 127 -17.84 -9.31 34.10
CA ASP A 127 -18.66 -10.53 34.02
C ASP A 127 -19.40 -10.66 32.67
N GLU A 128 -19.49 -9.57 31.90
CA GLU A 128 -20.30 -9.48 30.68
C GLU A 128 -19.45 -9.40 29.41
N LEU A 129 -18.26 -8.81 29.51
CA LEU A 129 -17.38 -8.51 28.37
C LEU A 129 -15.99 -9.07 28.59
N THR A 130 -15.36 -9.45 27.47
CA THR A 130 -13.98 -9.92 27.45
C THR A 130 -13.13 -8.95 26.61
N PRO A 131 -11.86 -8.74 26.96
CA PRO A 131 -11.02 -7.73 26.30
C PRO A 131 -10.50 -8.15 24.92
N GLU A 132 -10.57 -9.43 24.58
CA GLU A 132 -9.93 -10.03 23.40
C GLU A 132 -10.46 -9.45 22.09
N VAL A 133 -9.54 -9.28 21.14
CA VAL A 133 -9.86 -8.77 19.81
C VAL A 133 -9.65 -9.89 18.79
N GLU A 134 -10.66 -10.11 17.96
CA GLU A 134 -10.58 -11.07 16.86
C GLU A 134 -9.61 -10.56 15.79
N ASP A 135 -8.79 -11.45 15.20
CA ASP A 135 -7.82 -11.07 14.17
C ASP A 135 -8.43 -10.32 12.98
N LYS A 136 -9.70 -10.60 12.65
CA LYS A 136 -10.45 -9.93 11.56
C LYS A 136 -10.84 -8.48 11.87
N ALA A 137 -10.82 -8.09 13.15
CA ALA A 137 -11.19 -6.74 13.59
C ALA A 137 -9.99 -5.78 13.54
N VAL A 138 -8.76 -6.32 13.52
CA VAL A 138 -7.53 -5.55 13.39
C VAL A 138 -7.45 -4.96 11.98
N THR A 139 -7.31 -3.64 11.90
CA THR A 139 -7.48 -2.88 10.65
C THR A 139 -6.23 -2.78 9.78
N VAL A 140 -5.05 -3.01 10.36
CA VAL A 140 -3.77 -2.99 9.63
C VAL A 140 -3.55 -4.28 8.84
N ARG A 141 -2.87 -4.15 7.70
CA ARG A 141 -2.71 -5.28 6.77
C ARG A 141 -1.53 -6.17 7.17
N LYS A 142 -1.73 -7.49 7.06
CA LYS A 142 -0.61 -8.45 7.02
C LYS A 142 0.03 -8.44 5.63
N ALA A 143 1.29 -8.85 5.57
CA ALA A 143 1.98 -9.05 4.30
C ALA A 143 1.31 -10.17 3.51
N ASP A 144 1.20 -9.99 2.20
CA ASP A 144 0.60 -10.93 1.27
C ASP A 144 1.49 -11.01 0.04
N LEU A 145 2.06 -12.18 -0.22
CA LEU A 145 3.11 -12.35 -1.22
C LEU A 145 2.64 -11.97 -2.64
N ASP A 146 1.45 -12.41 -3.04
CA ASP A 146 0.91 -12.12 -4.37
C ASP A 146 0.63 -10.62 -4.53
N ARG A 147 -0.06 -10.01 -3.55
CA ARG A 147 -0.37 -8.58 -3.56
C ARG A 147 0.89 -7.72 -3.55
N ASP A 148 1.82 -8.02 -2.65
CA ASP A 148 3.00 -7.17 -2.40
C ASP A 148 4.02 -7.28 -3.55
N ILE A 149 4.05 -8.40 -4.27
CA ILE A 149 4.85 -8.54 -5.51
C ILE A 149 4.18 -7.80 -6.67
N ARG A 150 2.84 -7.85 -6.81
CA ARG A 150 2.13 -7.06 -7.83
C ARG A 150 2.29 -5.56 -7.57
N SER A 151 2.26 -5.11 -6.32
CA SER A 151 2.53 -3.69 -5.99
C SER A 151 3.99 -3.31 -6.25
N PHE A 152 4.94 -4.22 -6.02
CA PHE A 152 6.35 -3.99 -6.37
C PHE A 152 6.53 -3.77 -7.87
N ILE A 153 5.85 -4.58 -8.70
CA ILE A 153 5.85 -4.43 -10.16
C ILE A 153 5.21 -3.09 -10.57
N SER A 154 4.09 -2.70 -9.95
CA SER A 154 3.46 -1.38 -10.17
C SER A 154 4.41 -0.22 -9.87
N TYR A 155 5.12 -0.30 -8.74
CA TYR A 155 6.10 0.70 -8.35
C TYR A 155 7.28 0.75 -9.34
N ALA A 156 7.78 -0.41 -9.78
CA ALA A 156 8.82 -0.51 -10.79
C ALA A 156 8.41 0.18 -12.09
N VAL A 157 7.18 -0.07 -12.59
CA VAL A 157 6.62 0.65 -13.76
C VAL A 157 6.54 2.15 -13.50
N GLY A 158 6.23 2.57 -12.27
CA GLY A 158 6.31 3.97 -11.87
C GLY A 158 7.71 4.56 -11.96
N CYS A 159 8.75 3.80 -11.63
CA CYS A 159 10.14 4.22 -11.83
C CYS A 159 10.50 4.29 -13.32
N MET A 160 10.06 3.32 -14.13
CA MET A 160 10.27 3.34 -15.58
C MET A 160 9.69 4.59 -16.22
N PHE A 161 8.51 5.01 -15.81
CA PHE A 161 7.91 6.25 -16.31
C PHE A 161 8.43 7.52 -15.63
N GLY A 162 9.23 7.41 -14.56
CA GLY A 162 9.71 8.52 -13.75
C GLY A 162 8.65 9.14 -12.83
N ARG A 163 7.53 8.45 -12.57
CA ARG A 163 6.61 8.86 -11.49
C ARG A 163 7.31 8.81 -10.14
N TYR A 164 8.14 7.78 -9.93
CA TYR A 164 8.99 7.60 -8.77
C TYR A 164 10.47 7.57 -9.18
N SER A 165 11.36 7.72 -8.20
CA SER A 165 12.79 7.55 -8.38
C SER A 165 13.37 6.70 -7.25
N LEU A 166 14.45 5.98 -7.52
CA LEU A 166 15.23 5.28 -6.49
C LEU A 166 16.15 6.22 -5.69
N ASP A 167 16.29 7.47 -6.13
CA ASP A 167 17.21 8.46 -5.56
C ASP A 167 16.53 9.44 -4.59
N MET A 168 15.20 9.37 -4.43
CA MET A 168 14.44 10.22 -3.52
C MET A 168 13.13 9.57 -3.07
N ASP A 169 12.65 9.98 -1.90
CA ASP A 169 11.34 9.57 -1.39
C ASP A 169 10.21 10.40 -2.02
N GLY A 170 9.06 9.77 -2.21
CA GLY A 170 7.84 10.38 -2.72
C GLY A 170 7.78 10.47 -4.24
N LEU A 171 6.78 11.23 -4.73
CA LEU A 171 6.58 11.47 -6.15
C LEU A 171 7.73 12.29 -6.73
N ALA A 172 8.45 11.73 -7.71
CA ALA A 172 9.54 12.41 -8.40
C ALA A 172 9.00 13.39 -9.46
N TYR A 173 7.96 12.97 -10.19
CA TYR A 173 7.30 13.77 -11.21
C TYR A 173 5.80 13.43 -11.30
N ALA A 174 4.97 14.46 -11.29
CA ALA A 174 3.51 14.39 -11.48
C ALA A 174 3.01 15.57 -12.34
N GLY A 175 3.82 16.01 -13.30
CA GLY A 175 3.59 17.20 -14.12
C GLY A 175 4.53 18.37 -13.78
N GLY A 176 4.60 19.35 -14.68
CA GLY A 176 5.51 20.50 -14.55
C GLY A 176 6.80 20.34 -15.36
N GLU A 177 7.87 20.97 -14.91
CA GLU A 177 9.18 20.89 -15.58
C GLU A 177 9.86 19.54 -15.30
N TRP A 178 10.32 18.89 -16.37
CA TRP A 178 11.04 17.63 -16.28
C TRP A 178 12.49 17.85 -15.84
N ASP A 179 12.92 17.10 -14.83
CA ASP A 179 14.30 17.09 -14.35
C ASP A 179 14.86 15.67 -14.40
N ALA A 180 15.68 15.40 -15.41
CA ALA A 180 16.34 14.11 -15.57
C ALA A 180 17.35 13.79 -14.44
N GLY A 181 17.85 14.82 -13.73
CA GLY A 181 18.81 14.67 -12.65
C GLY A 181 18.26 13.92 -11.43
N LYS A 182 16.93 13.79 -11.33
CA LYS A 182 16.25 13.02 -10.28
C LYS A 182 16.37 11.50 -10.43
N TYR A 183 16.85 10.99 -11.57
CA TYR A 183 16.82 9.57 -11.94
C TYR A 183 18.22 9.03 -12.23
N ALA A 184 19.16 9.28 -11.31
CA ALA A 184 20.57 8.94 -11.49
C ALA A 184 20.82 7.44 -11.43
N SER A 185 20.16 6.73 -10.50
CA SER A 185 20.33 5.28 -10.31
C SER A 185 19.57 4.48 -11.37
N PHE A 186 18.37 4.92 -11.74
CA PHE A 186 17.52 4.26 -12.75
C PHE A 186 16.83 5.31 -13.61
N ALA A 187 17.34 5.52 -14.81
CA ALA A 187 16.82 6.53 -15.73
C ALA A 187 15.39 6.18 -16.16
N ALA A 188 14.49 7.16 -16.07
CA ALA A 188 13.16 7.01 -16.64
C ALA A 188 13.23 6.90 -18.17
N ASP A 189 12.31 6.15 -18.74
CA ASP A 189 12.16 5.96 -20.17
C ASP A 189 12.07 7.31 -20.89
N LYS A 190 12.72 7.41 -22.05
CA LYS A 190 12.98 8.71 -22.71
C LYS A 190 11.74 9.25 -23.40
N ASP A 191 10.97 8.38 -24.06
CA ASP A 191 9.87 8.79 -24.90
C ASP A 191 8.49 8.68 -24.24
N ASN A 192 8.45 8.11 -23.03
CA ASN A 192 7.25 7.85 -22.25
C ASN A 192 6.33 6.80 -22.91
N ILE A 193 6.88 5.94 -23.77
CA ILE A 193 6.16 4.91 -24.50
C ILE A 193 6.89 3.59 -24.24
N ILE A 194 6.32 2.75 -23.38
CA ILE A 194 6.92 1.45 -23.05
C ILE A 194 6.11 0.34 -23.75
N PRO A 195 6.69 -0.36 -24.75
CA PRO A 195 6.04 -1.48 -25.40
C PRO A 195 5.83 -2.65 -24.45
N ILE A 196 4.69 -3.35 -24.60
CA ILE A 196 4.43 -4.64 -23.98
C ILE A 196 4.47 -5.70 -25.09
N CYS A 197 5.61 -6.36 -25.23
CA CYS A 197 5.85 -7.36 -26.26
C CYS A 197 5.59 -8.79 -25.76
N ASP A 198 5.15 -9.66 -26.66
CA ASP A 198 4.99 -11.11 -26.44
C ASP A 198 6.31 -11.89 -26.55
N ASP A 199 7.37 -11.27 -27.06
CA ASP A 199 8.73 -11.81 -27.12
C ASP A 199 9.77 -10.70 -26.89
N GLU A 200 11.06 -11.06 -26.75
CA GLU A 200 12.19 -10.13 -26.59
C GLU A 200 12.58 -9.46 -27.93
N TYR A 201 11.65 -8.69 -28.52
CA TYR A 201 11.91 -7.95 -29.77
C TYR A 201 12.76 -6.69 -29.59
N PHE A 202 12.65 -6.05 -28.42
CA PHE A 202 13.33 -4.80 -28.08
C PHE A 202 13.99 -4.92 -26.71
N GLU A 203 15.14 -4.25 -26.53
CA GLU A 203 15.83 -4.23 -25.23
C GLU A 203 15.12 -3.34 -24.19
N ASP A 204 14.32 -2.37 -24.65
CA ASP A 204 13.57 -1.39 -23.84
C ASP A 204 12.08 -1.73 -23.73
N ASP A 205 11.69 -2.98 -23.99
CA ASP A 205 10.35 -3.44 -23.65
C ASP A 205 10.13 -3.46 -22.12
N ILE A 206 8.87 -3.54 -21.70
CA ILE A 206 8.52 -3.48 -20.28
C ILE A 206 9.23 -4.54 -19.42
N VAL A 207 9.53 -5.71 -19.98
CA VAL A 207 10.19 -6.80 -19.26
C VAL A 207 11.69 -6.54 -19.15
N GLY A 208 12.33 -6.06 -20.22
CA GLY A 208 13.73 -5.63 -20.21
C GLY A 208 13.96 -4.52 -19.18
N LEU A 209 13.10 -3.49 -19.19
CA LEU A 209 13.13 -2.43 -18.18
C LEU A 209 12.89 -2.96 -16.76
N PHE A 210 11.99 -3.93 -16.59
CA PHE A 210 11.75 -4.55 -15.28
C PHE A 210 12.97 -5.34 -14.78
N VAL A 211 13.63 -6.08 -15.66
CA VAL A 211 14.85 -6.84 -15.33
C VAL A 211 15.97 -5.88 -14.94
N GLU A 212 16.18 -4.78 -15.68
CA GLU A 212 17.17 -3.77 -15.33
C GLU A 212 16.83 -3.05 -14.01
N PHE A 213 15.54 -2.82 -13.73
CA PHE A 213 15.11 -2.29 -12.43
C PHE A 213 15.48 -3.23 -11.28
N VAL A 214 15.12 -4.52 -11.37
CA VAL A 214 15.43 -5.54 -10.34
C VAL A 214 16.94 -5.64 -10.11
N LYS A 215 17.71 -5.64 -11.20
CA LYS A 215 19.19 -5.63 -11.16
C LYS A 215 19.77 -4.38 -10.52
N THR A 216 19.15 -3.22 -10.72
CA THR A 216 19.58 -1.96 -10.11
C THR A 216 19.30 -1.96 -8.60
N VAL A 217 18.15 -2.49 -8.18
CA VAL A 217 17.75 -2.53 -6.77
C VAL A 217 18.56 -3.56 -5.96
N TYR A 218 18.71 -4.78 -6.48
CA TYR A 218 19.23 -5.91 -5.73
C TYR A 218 20.63 -6.37 -6.15
N GLY A 219 21.13 -5.87 -7.28
CA GLY A 219 22.40 -6.27 -7.87
C GLY A 219 22.27 -7.37 -8.94
N ALA A 220 23.31 -7.53 -9.74
CA ALA A 220 23.35 -8.52 -10.82
C ALA A 220 23.57 -9.95 -10.32
N ASP A 221 24.24 -10.13 -9.17
CA ASP A 221 24.63 -11.44 -8.65
C ASP A 221 23.43 -12.31 -8.25
N THR A 222 22.32 -11.68 -7.85
CA THR A 222 21.09 -12.33 -7.38
C THR A 222 19.91 -12.15 -8.34
N LEU A 223 20.15 -11.62 -9.54
CA LEU A 223 19.10 -11.27 -10.49
C LEU A 223 18.20 -12.46 -10.85
N ASP A 224 18.80 -13.60 -11.21
CA ASP A 224 18.03 -14.79 -11.61
C ASP A 224 17.19 -15.35 -10.47
N GLU A 225 17.72 -15.33 -9.24
CA GLU A 225 17.00 -15.73 -8.03
C GLU A 225 15.82 -14.80 -7.75
N ASN A 226 16.03 -13.49 -7.87
CA ASN A 226 14.99 -12.48 -7.64
C ASN A 226 13.88 -12.56 -8.68
N LEU A 227 14.22 -12.70 -9.97
CA LEU A 227 13.23 -12.88 -11.04
C LEU A 227 12.44 -14.16 -10.84
N LYS A 228 13.10 -15.24 -10.42
CA LYS A 228 12.42 -16.50 -10.10
C LYS A 228 11.43 -16.32 -8.95
N PHE A 229 11.82 -15.68 -7.85
CA PHE A 229 10.91 -15.42 -6.73
C PHE A 229 9.68 -14.62 -7.14
N ILE A 230 9.86 -13.57 -7.95
CA ILE A 230 8.78 -12.75 -8.49
C ILE A 230 7.83 -13.59 -9.37
N ALA A 231 8.39 -14.40 -10.26
CA ALA A 231 7.61 -15.27 -11.13
C ALA A 231 6.82 -16.34 -10.35
N ASP A 232 7.45 -16.94 -9.33
CA ASP A 232 6.80 -17.93 -8.46
C ASP A 232 5.62 -17.30 -7.70
N ALA A 233 5.76 -16.05 -7.24
CA ALA A 233 4.70 -15.30 -6.57
C ALA A 233 3.54 -14.91 -7.50
N LEU A 234 3.82 -14.52 -8.74
CA LEU A 234 2.77 -14.19 -9.73
C LEU A 234 1.91 -15.40 -10.11
N GLY A 235 2.46 -16.61 -9.96
CA GLY A 235 1.85 -17.85 -10.39
C GLY A 235 1.94 -18.03 -11.90
N GLY A 236 2.55 -19.13 -12.34
CA GLY A 236 2.71 -19.40 -13.77
C GLY A 236 3.52 -20.66 -14.03
N LYS A 237 3.68 -21.01 -15.31
CA LYS A 237 4.55 -22.10 -15.76
C LYS A 237 5.47 -21.56 -16.86
N GLY A 238 6.75 -21.86 -16.79
CA GLY A 238 7.74 -21.44 -17.78
C GLY A 238 9.01 -20.91 -17.12
N GLN A 239 9.83 -20.21 -17.91
CA GLN A 239 10.95 -19.47 -17.34
C GLN A 239 10.43 -18.22 -16.60
N PRO A 240 11.17 -17.71 -15.60
CA PRO A 240 10.73 -16.55 -14.82
C PRO A 240 10.31 -15.34 -15.67
N LYS A 241 11.12 -15.02 -16.69
CA LYS A 241 10.82 -13.94 -17.65
C LYS A 241 9.51 -14.16 -18.40
N ASP A 242 9.19 -15.39 -18.81
CA ASP A 242 7.95 -15.70 -19.53
C ASP A 242 6.72 -15.47 -18.64
N VAL A 243 6.83 -15.82 -17.35
CA VAL A 243 5.74 -15.61 -16.37
C VAL A 243 5.50 -14.11 -16.15
N ILE A 244 6.57 -13.34 -15.95
CA ILE A 244 6.51 -11.88 -15.80
C ILE A 244 5.95 -11.22 -17.07
N ARG A 245 6.39 -11.67 -18.24
CA ARG A 245 5.88 -11.20 -19.54
C ARG A 245 4.38 -11.44 -19.69
N ASN A 246 3.91 -12.65 -19.36
CA ASN A 246 2.50 -12.99 -19.41
C ASN A 246 1.66 -12.12 -18.47
N TYR A 247 2.18 -11.81 -17.27
CA TYR A 247 1.54 -10.90 -16.33
C TYR A 247 1.36 -9.50 -16.93
N PHE A 248 2.40 -8.93 -17.54
CA PHE A 248 2.27 -7.62 -18.21
C PHE A 248 1.28 -7.62 -19.38
N LEU A 249 1.23 -8.70 -20.16
CA LEU A 249 0.34 -8.83 -21.33
C LEU A 249 -1.14 -8.95 -20.97
N SER A 250 -1.46 -9.58 -19.84
CA SER A 250 -2.81 -10.06 -19.54
C SER A 250 -3.44 -9.41 -18.31
N ASP A 251 -2.67 -9.23 -17.24
CA ASP A 251 -3.22 -8.95 -15.91
C ASP A 251 -2.83 -7.58 -15.37
N PHE A 252 -1.61 -7.11 -15.64
CA PHE A 252 -1.07 -5.87 -15.09
C PHE A 252 -2.01 -4.67 -15.25
N TYR A 253 -2.49 -4.42 -16.47
CA TYR A 253 -3.35 -3.26 -16.71
C TYR A 253 -4.72 -3.38 -16.02
N ALA A 254 -5.26 -4.59 -15.90
CA ALA A 254 -6.50 -4.83 -15.18
C ALA A 254 -6.32 -4.56 -13.68
N ASP A 255 -5.22 -5.02 -13.09
CA ASP A 255 -4.90 -4.77 -11.68
C ASP A 255 -4.64 -3.28 -11.42
N HIS A 256 -3.88 -2.62 -12.30
CA HIS A 256 -3.68 -1.17 -12.26
C HIS A 256 -5.00 -0.39 -12.30
N CYS A 257 -5.93 -0.78 -13.18
CA CYS A 257 -7.26 -0.15 -13.24
C CYS A 257 -8.08 -0.36 -11.95
N LYS A 258 -7.95 -1.51 -11.28
CA LYS A 258 -8.64 -1.78 -10.01
C LYS A 258 -8.10 -0.90 -8.89
N ILE A 259 -6.78 -0.81 -8.74
CA ILE A 259 -6.11 -0.01 -7.70
C ILE A 259 -6.57 1.46 -7.78
N TYR A 260 -6.60 2.01 -8.99
CA TYR A 260 -6.97 3.41 -9.22
C TYR A 260 -8.46 3.63 -9.53
N GLN A 261 -9.34 2.71 -9.12
CA GLN A 261 -10.81 2.86 -9.23
C GLN A 261 -11.30 3.31 -10.63
N LYS A 262 -10.77 2.67 -11.69
CA LYS A 262 -11.05 2.99 -13.11
C LYS A 262 -10.56 4.37 -13.57
N ARG A 263 -9.59 4.98 -12.87
CA ARG A 263 -8.88 6.20 -13.26
C ARG A 263 -7.38 5.91 -13.37
N PRO A 264 -6.97 5.07 -14.34
CA PRO A 264 -5.60 4.59 -14.41
C PRO A 264 -4.62 5.73 -14.71
N ILE A 265 -3.48 5.69 -14.04
CA ILE A 265 -2.40 6.67 -14.17
C ILE A 265 -1.55 6.41 -15.43
N TYR A 266 -1.20 5.14 -15.67
CA TYR A 266 -0.67 4.66 -16.94
C TYR A 266 -1.81 4.31 -17.90
N TRP A 267 -1.72 4.76 -19.15
CA TRP A 267 -2.71 4.49 -20.18
C TRP A 267 -2.21 3.43 -21.15
N LEU A 268 -3.06 2.44 -21.43
CA LEU A 268 -2.76 1.36 -22.38
C LEU A 268 -3.27 1.72 -23.78
N PHE A 269 -2.34 1.70 -24.73
CA PHE A 269 -2.63 1.62 -26.16
C PHE A 269 -2.62 0.16 -26.56
N ASP A 270 -3.73 -0.33 -27.12
CA ASP A 270 -3.90 -1.72 -27.50
C ASP A 270 -4.56 -1.80 -28.88
N SER A 271 -3.94 -2.54 -29.80
CA SER A 271 -4.47 -2.84 -31.14
C SER A 271 -5.61 -3.86 -31.15
N GLY A 272 -5.97 -4.41 -29.98
CA GLY A 272 -7.10 -5.28 -29.75
C GLY A 272 -6.76 -6.77 -29.91
N LYS A 273 -7.75 -7.57 -30.31
CA LYS A 273 -7.77 -9.05 -30.14
C LYS A 273 -6.62 -9.83 -30.78
N LYS A 274 -5.82 -9.23 -31.65
CA LYS A 274 -4.67 -9.88 -32.28
C LYS A 274 -3.36 -9.67 -31.51
N ASN A 275 -3.35 -8.91 -30.42
CA ASN A 275 -2.16 -8.55 -29.64
C ASN A 275 -1.01 -8.05 -30.52
N GLY A 276 -1.30 -7.41 -31.67
CA GLY A 276 -0.25 -7.02 -32.62
C GLY A 276 0.58 -5.83 -32.14
N PHE A 277 0.07 -5.08 -31.16
CA PHE A 277 0.72 -3.93 -30.55
C PHE A 277 0.04 -3.64 -29.21
N LYS A 278 0.85 -3.49 -28.15
CA LYS A 278 0.47 -2.95 -26.85
C LYS A 278 1.58 -2.04 -26.35
N ALA A 279 1.24 -0.88 -25.79
CA ALA A 279 2.18 0.00 -25.14
C ALA A 279 1.52 0.77 -23.99
N LEU A 280 2.28 1.07 -22.96
CA LEU A 280 1.87 1.96 -21.87
C LEU A 280 2.49 3.33 -22.04
N ILE A 281 1.75 4.34 -21.62
CA ILE A 281 2.27 5.70 -21.42
C ILE A 281 1.92 6.20 -20.03
N TYR A 282 2.71 7.12 -19.47
CA TYR A 282 2.32 7.83 -18.26
C TYR A 282 1.65 9.18 -18.61
N MET A 283 0.42 9.36 -18.12
CA MET A 283 -0.44 10.50 -18.48
C MET A 283 0.19 11.87 -18.16
N HIS A 284 0.95 12.00 -17.07
CA HIS A 284 1.56 13.28 -16.68
C HIS A 284 2.78 13.66 -17.54
N ARG A 285 3.30 12.72 -18.35
CA ARG A 285 4.36 12.93 -19.34
C ARG A 285 3.83 12.93 -20.78
N TYR A 286 2.49 12.91 -20.95
CA TYR A 286 1.87 12.99 -22.27
C TYR A 286 2.20 14.31 -22.97
N GLN A 287 2.62 14.22 -24.23
CA GLN A 287 2.93 15.35 -25.10
C GLN A 287 2.03 15.33 -26.34
N GLN A 288 1.91 16.47 -27.02
CA GLN A 288 1.02 16.60 -28.18
C GLN A 288 1.35 15.63 -29.32
N ASP A 289 2.62 15.25 -29.45
CA ASP A 289 3.16 14.36 -30.46
C ASP A 289 3.26 12.88 -29.99
N THR A 290 2.94 12.55 -28.73
CA THR A 290 3.01 11.17 -28.20
C THR A 290 2.26 10.17 -29.09
N ILE A 291 1.07 10.52 -29.56
CA ILE A 291 0.27 9.65 -30.45
C ILE A 291 0.93 9.45 -31.81
N ALA A 292 1.64 10.45 -32.33
CA ALA A 292 2.36 10.34 -33.58
C ALA A 292 3.55 9.39 -33.43
N ARG A 293 4.32 9.55 -32.33
CA ARG A 293 5.48 8.72 -32.00
C ARG A 293 5.13 7.25 -31.84
N ILE A 294 4.06 6.93 -31.10
CA ILE A 294 3.51 5.57 -30.96
C ILE A 294 3.26 4.88 -32.32
N ARG A 295 2.99 5.65 -33.39
CA ARG A 295 2.70 5.11 -34.72
C ARG A 295 3.93 5.00 -35.62
N THR A 296 5.01 5.70 -35.32
CA THR A 296 6.15 5.87 -36.24
C THR A 296 7.45 5.28 -35.71
N ASP A 297 7.61 5.25 -34.40
CA ASP A 297 8.82 4.86 -33.69
C ASP A 297 8.56 3.53 -32.95
#